data_AF-W4DWW0-F1
#
_entry.id   AF-W4DWW0-F1
#
_cell.length_a   1.000
_cell.length_b   1.000
_cell.length_c   1.000
_cell.angle_alpha   90.00
_cell.angle_beta   90.00
_cell.angle_gamma   90.00
#
_symmetry.space_group_name_H-M   'P 1'
#
loop_
_entity.id
_entity.type
_entity.pdbx_description
1 polymer ?
#
loop_
_entity_poly.entity_id
_entity_poly.type
_entity_poly.pdbx_seq_one_letter_code
_entity_poly.pdbx_strand_id
1 'polypeptide(L)'
;MKFQWSLILGLFFALLTAVFAVMNVDTVPVNFGFDFVSIPLILVILGCALIGGVVVGSYGIFRQYKLQKQIKSLNAELAKLRDANSINMEPIPAESDPFTPEGSSRL
;
A
#
# COMPACT_ATOMS: atom_id res chain seq x y z
N MET A 1 9.62 0.38 -9.94
CA MET A 1 10.64 1.42 -9.70
C MET A 1 10.54 2.11 -8.33
N LYS A 2 9.35 2.50 -7.81
CA LYS A 2 9.21 3.30 -6.57
C LYS A 2 9.77 2.64 -5.29
N PHE A 3 9.65 1.32 -5.15
CA PHE A 3 10.13 0.60 -3.96
C PHE A 3 11.67 0.55 -3.88
N GLN A 4 12.35 0.41 -5.03
CA GLN A 4 13.81 0.44 -5.10
C GLN A 4 14.36 1.82 -4.69
N TRP A 5 13.69 2.91 -5.10
CA TRP A 5 14.03 4.27 -4.66
C TRP A 5 13.88 4.45 -3.15
N SER A 6 12.80 3.91 -2.55
CA SER A 6 12.63 3.93 -1.09
C SER A 6 13.72 3.16 -0.36
N LEU A 7 14.20 2.05 -0.93
CA LEU A 7 15.27 1.24 -0.36
C LEU A 7 16.61 1.98 -0.42
N ILE A 8 16.93 2.60 -1.55
CA ILE A 8 18.13 3.44 -1.71
C ILE A 8 18.12 4.59 -0.70
N LEU A 9 16.97 5.27 -0.56
CA LEU A 9 16.84 6.39 0.35
C LEU A 9 16.95 5.95 1.81
N GLY A 10 16.34 4.82 2.16
CA GLY A 10 16.46 4.22 3.50
C GLY A 10 17.91 3.83 3.83
N LEU A 11 18.64 3.23 2.88
CA LEU A 11 20.05 2.89 3.05
C LEU A 11 20.92 4.15 3.22
N PHE A 12 20.67 5.19 2.43
CA PHE A 12 21.35 6.48 2.57
C PHE A 12 21.13 7.09 3.96
N PHE A 13 19.89 7.11 4.45
CA PHE A 13 19.58 7.57 5.80
C PHE A 13 20.25 6.71 6.87
N ALA A 14 20.25 5.38 6.73
CA ALA A 14 20.91 4.49 7.67
C ALA A 14 22.42 4.75 7.76
N LEU A 15 23.09 4.97 6.63
CA LEU A 15 24.50 5.35 6.58
C LEU A 15 24.73 6.70 7.28
N LEU A 16 23.89 7.69 6.98
CA LEU A 16 23.97 9.01 7.60
C LEU A 16 23.81 8.92 9.12
N THR A 17 22.81 8.17 9.59
CA THR A 17 22.59 7.93 11.03
C THR A 17 23.76 7.19 11.68
N ALA A 18 24.39 6.24 11.00
CA ALA A 18 25.57 5.54 11.51
C ALA A 18 26.78 6.50 11.68
N VAL A 19 27.00 7.41 10.73
CA VAL A 19 28.04 8.45 10.86
C VAL A 19 27.74 9.37 12.05
N PHE A 20 26.49 9.81 12.20
CA PHE A 20 26.06 10.60 13.36
C PHE A 20 26.27 9.86 14.68
N ALA A 21 26.03 8.55 14.71
CA ALA A 21 26.23 7.73 15.89
C ALA A 21 27.68 7.69 16.36
N VAL A 22 28.63 7.57 15.42
CA VAL A 22 30.06 7.57 15.74
C VAL A 22 30.52 8.95 16.20
N MET A 23 30.07 10.02 15.53
CA MET A 23 30.51 11.38 15.85
C MET A 23 29.90 11.95 17.14
N ASN A 24 28.71 11.49 17.54
CA ASN A 24 27.95 12.02 18.68
C ASN A 24 27.67 10.93 19.72
N VAL A 25 28.66 10.07 19.98
CA VAL A 25 28.62 9.09 21.06
C VAL A 25 28.85 9.75 22.44
N ASP A 26 29.24 11.02 22.45
CA ASP A 26 29.40 11.80 23.66
C ASP A 26 28.09 11.86 24.46
N THR A 27 28.25 11.68 25.77
CA THR A 27 27.13 11.57 26.69
C THR A 27 26.68 12.97 27.08
N VAL A 28 25.38 13.25 26.89
CA VAL A 28 24.77 14.54 27.24
C VAL A 28 23.70 14.28 28.32
N PRO A 29 23.62 15.13 29.37
CA PRO A 29 22.56 15.01 30.36
C PRO A 29 21.21 15.36 29.73
N VAL A 30 20.27 14.42 29.74
CA VAL A 30 18.93 14.60 29.19
C VAL A 30 17.91 14.61 30.32
N ASN A 31 17.07 15.65 30.35
CA ASN A 31 15.96 15.76 31.29
C ASN A 31 14.73 15.04 30.73
N PHE A 32 14.32 13.95 31.38
CA PHE A 32 13.10 13.21 31.02
C PHE A 32 11.85 13.66 31.77
N GLY A 33 11.91 14.80 32.48
CA GLY A 33 10.85 15.36 33.30
C GLY A 33 10.83 14.84 34.74
N PHE A 34 11.37 13.64 34.98
CA PHE A 34 11.43 13.00 36.30
C PHE A 34 12.86 12.87 36.84
N ASP A 35 13.84 12.73 35.95
CA ASP A 35 15.25 12.60 36.31
C ASP A 35 16.15 13.05 35.16
N PHE A 36 17.41 13.36 35.48
CA PHE A 36 18.47 13.64 34.52
C PHE A 36 19.31 12.40 34.30
N VAL A 37 19.26 11.86 33.08
CA VAL A 37 20.03 10.68 32.71
C VAL A 37 21.07 11.08 31.66
N SER A 38 22.33 10.77 31.97
CA SER A 38 23.45 10.97 31.05
C SER A 38 23.53 9.79 30.09
N ILE A 39 23.07 9.99 28.85
CA ILE A 39 23.12 9.00 27.78
C ILE A 39 23.64 9.65 26.47
N PRO A 40 24.25 8.88 25.57
CA PRO A 40 24.60 9.37 24.23
C PRO A 40 23.39 9.95 23.49
N LEU A 41 23.54 11.14 22.91
CA LEU A 41 22.45 11.86 22.23
C LEU A 41 21.83 11.03 21.10
N ILE A 42 22.64 10.23 20.40
CA ILE A 42 22.17 9.37 19.32
C ILE A 42 21.14 8.34 19.79
N LEU A 43 21.27 7.80 21.01
CA LEU A 43 20.30 6.81 21.51
C LEU A 43 18.92 7.44 21.69
N VAL A 44 18.86 8.72 22.09
CA VAL A 44 17.61 9.47 22.19
C VAL A 44 17.01 9.69 20.80
N ILE A 45 17.82 10.12 19.83
CA ILE A 45 17.37 10.36 18.45
C ILE A 45 16.85 9.05 17.83
N LEU A 46 17.60 7.96 17.97
CA LEU A 46 17.22 6.63 17.47
C LEU A 46 15.93 6.14 18.15
N GLY A 47 15.80 6.31 19.46
CA GLY A 47 14.58 5.96 20.20
C GLY A 47 13.36 6.72 19.68
N CYS A 48 13.47 8.04 19.55
CA CYS A 48 12.40 8.89 19.01
C CYS A 48 12.06 8.52 17.56
N ALA A 49 13.06 8.31 16.71
CA ALA A 49 12.89 7.91 15.32
C ALA A 49 12.21 6.53 15.20
N LEU A 50 12.60 5.58 16.05
CA LEU A 50 12.01 4.25 16.10
C LEU A 50 10.55 4.31 16.54
N ILE A 51 10.22 5.08 17.58
CA ILE A 51 8.83 5.32 18.01
C ILE A 51 8.02 5.95 16.87
N GLY A 52 8.54 7.00 16.23
CA GLY A 52 7.89 7.63 15.08
C GLY A 52 7.66 6.64 13.93
N GLY A 53 8.65 5.79 13.64
CA GLY A 53 8.55 4.73 12.64
C GLY A 53 7.48 3.70 12.96
N VAL A 54 7.37 3.28 14.23
CA VAL A 54 6.30 2.37 14.70
C VAL A 54 4.92 3.01 14.54
N VAL A 55 4.77 4.28 14.90
CA VAL A 55 3.50 5.01 14.76
C VAL A 55 3.10 5.15 13.29
N VAL A 56 4.00 5.59 12.42
CA VAL A 56 3.71 5.73 10.97
C VAL A 56 3.48 4.38 10.32
N GLY A 57 4.30 3.37 10.66
CA GLY A 57 4.19 2.01 10.12
C GLY A 57 2.87 1.35 10.50
N SER A 58 2.47 1.43 11.76
CA SER A 58 1.19 0.90 12.24
C SER A 58 0.00 1.59 11.57
N TYR A 59 0.03 2.91 11.42
CA TYR A 59 -1.01 3.65 10.69
C TYR A 59 -1.08 3.24 9.21
N GLY A 60 0.08 3.03 8.57
CA GLY A 60 0.17 2.53 7.20
C GLY A 60 -0.47 1.16 7.03
N ILE A 61 -0.15 0.22 7.92
CA ILE A 61 -0.73 -1.14 7.92
C ILE A 61 -2.24 -1.08 8.12
N PHE A 62 -2.71 -0.30 9.10
CA PHE A 62 -4.14 -0.14 9.38
C PHE A 62 -4.91 0.42 8.18
N ARG A 63 -4.37 1.48 7.55
CA ARG A 63 -4.95 2.07 6.34
C ARG A 63 -5.01 1.06 5.20
N GLN A 64 -3.93 0.30 4.99
CA GLN A 64 -3.86 -0.71 3.94
C GLN A 64 -4.90 -1.81 4.15
N TYR A 65 -5.08 -2.28 5.38
CA TYR A 65 -6.10 -3.27 5.73
C TYR A 65 -7.52 -2.75 5.42
N LYS A 66 -7.83 -1.51 5.80
CA LYS A 66 -9.13 -0.89 5.50
C LYS A 66 -9.39 -0.80 4.00
N LEU A 67 -8.39 -0.38 3.22
CA LEU A 67 -8.48 -0.31 1.77
C LEU A 67 -8.71 -1.68 1.14
N GLN A 68 -8.01 -2.72 1.60
CA GLN A 68 -8.23 -4.09 1.12
C GLN A 68 -9.65 -4.59 1.39
N LYS A 69 -10.21 -4.28 2.58
CA LYS A 69 -11.60 -4.63 2.91
C LYS A 69 -12.60 -3.92 1.98
N GLN A 70 -12.37 -2.64 1.69
CA GLN A 70 -13.19 -1.88 0.74
C GLN A 70 -13.11 -2.48 -0.66
N ILE A 71 -11.91 -2.79 -1.16
CA ILE A 71 -11.72 -3.44 -2.47
C ILE A 71 -12.49 -4.76 -2.53
N LYS A 72 -12.43 -5.59 -1.48
CA LYS A 72 -13.17 -6.86 -1.43
C LYS A 72 -14.69 -6.63 -1.45
N SER A 73 -15.19 -5.64 -0.72
CA SER A 73 -16.61 -5.27 -0.70
C SER A 73 -17.10 -4.81 -2.06
N LEU A 74 -16.38 -3.87 -2.68
CA LEU A 74 -16.73 -3.35 -4.01
C LEU A 74 -16.70 -4.45 -5.07
N ASN A 75 -15.69 -5.33 -5.04
CA ASN A 75 -15.62 -6.47 -5.97
C ASN A 75 -16.80 -7.44 -5.79
N ALA A 76 -17.25 -7.68 -4.55
CA ALA A 76 -18.41 -8.52 -4.29
C ALA A 76 -19.71 -7.89 -4.79
N GLU A 77 -19.86 -6.57 -4.65
CA GLU A 77 -21.01 -5.83 -5.20
C GLU A 77 -21.01 -5.85 -6.74
N LEU A 78 -19.85 -5.62 -7.37
CA LEU A 78 -19.71 -5.74 -8.82
C LEU A 78 -20.05 -7.14 -9.33
N ALA A 79 -19.66 -8.21 -8.61
CA ALA A 79 -20.02 -9.57 -8.95
C ALA A 79 -21.54 -9.78 -8.91
N LYS A 80 -22.20 -9.36 -7.82
CA LYS A 80 -23.66 -9.46 -7.68
C LYS A 80 -24.42 -8.69 -8.76
N LEU A 81 -23.96 -7.47 -9.11
CA LEU A 81 -24.58 -6.67 -10.16
C LEU A 81 -24.38 -7.31 -11.54
N ARG A 82 -23.21 -7.92 -11.81
CA ARG A 82 -22.98 -8.67 -13.06
C ARG A 82 -23.87 -9.91 -13.14
N ASP A 83 -24.05 -10.64 -12.04
CA ASP A 83 -24.92 -11.81 -11.97
C ASP A 83 -26.41 -11.44 -12.08
N ALA A 84 -26.82 -10.28 -11.56
CA ALA A 84 -28.19 -9.78 -11.73
C ALA A 84 -28.47 -9.28 -13.14
N ASN A 85 -27.47 -8.71 -13.82
CA ASN A 85 -27.62 -8.21 -15.20
C ASN A 85 -27.48 -9.34 -16.25
N SER A 86 -26.81 -10.45 -15.93
CA SER A 86 -26.81 -11.66 -16.78
C SER A 86 -28.16 -12.39 -16.79
N ILE A 87 -29.06 -12.12 -15.84
CA ILE A 87 -30.46 -12.60 -15.86
C ILE A 87 -31.35 -11.76 -16.79
N ASN A 88 -30.95 -10.52 -17.14
CA ASN A 88 -31.73 -9.63 -18.02
C ASN A 88 -31.26 -9.62 -19.48
N MET A 89 -30.25 -10.41 -19.84
CA MET A 89 -29.97 -10.70 -21.24
C MET A 89 -30.77 -11.94 -21.65
N GLU A 90 -32.06 -11.75 -21.93
CA GLU A 90 -32.78 -12.70 -22.76
C GLU A 90 -31.96 -12.86 -24.05
N PRO A 91 -31.72 -14.08 -24.56
CA PRO A 91 -30.97 -14.27 -25.79
C PRO A 91 -31.63 -13.40 -26.86
N ILE A 92 -30.92 -12.43 -27.41
CA ILE A 92 -31.39 -11.71 -28.59
C ILE A 92 -31.70 -12.83 -29.61
N PRO A 93 -32.97 -13.00 -30.04
CA PRO A 93 -33.28 -13.95 -31.09
C PRO A 93 -32.34 -13.60 -32.22
N ALA A 94 -31.52 -14.56 -32.66
CA ALA A 94 -30.58 -14.34 -33.75
C ALA A 94 -31.40 -13.71 -34.89
N GLU A 95 -31.26 -12.39 -35.07
CA GLU A 95 -31.87 -11.71 -36.20
C GLU A 95 -31.29 -12.42 -37.41
N SER A 96 -32.17 -13.10 -38.15
CA SER A 96 -31.84 -13.72 -39.41
C SER A 96 -31.20 -12.64 -40.28
N ASP A 97 -29.91 -12.81 -40.53
CA ASP A 97 -29.08 -11.89 -41.30
C ASP A 97 -29.81 -11.52 -42.62
N PRO A 98 -30.23 -10.26 -42.82
CA PRO A 98 -30.97 -9.85 -44.02
C PRO A 98 -30.16 -10.02 -45.30
N PHE A 99 -28.85 -10.30 -45.18
CA PHE A 99 -27.92 -10.43 -46.29
C PHE A 99 -27.49 -11.87 -46.59
N THR A 100 -28.17 -12.89 -46.03
CA THR A 100 -28.00 -14.25 -46.56
C THR A 100 -28.60 -14.32 -47.97
N PRO A 101 -27.79 -14.50 -49.03
CA PRO A 101 -28.34 -14.64 -50.37
C PRO A 101 -29.02 -16.01 -50.44
N GLU A 102 -30.35 -16.03 -50.58
CA GLU A 102 -31.05 -17.24 -51.02
C GLU A 102 -30.46 -17.67 -52.36
N GLY A 103 -29.82 -18.84 -52.37
CA GLY A 103 -29.42 -19.48 -53.62
C GLY A 103 -27.91 -19.63 -53.83
N SER A 104 -27.24 -20.38 -52.96
CA SER A 104 -26.13 -21.23 -53.40
C SER A 104 -26.54 -22.71 -53.29
N SER A 105 -27.64 -23.03 -53.99
CA SER A 105 -27.96 -24.41 -54.37
C SER A 105 -27.61 -24.55 -55.84
N ARG A 106 -26.34 -24.82 -56.12
CA ARG A 106 -25.82 -25.44 -57.35
C ARG A 106 -24.30 -25.40 -57.36
N LEU A 107 -23.67 -26.49 -56.94
CA LEU A 107 -22.82 -27.39 -57.74
C LEU A 107 -22.18 -28.43 -56.81
#